data_AF-A0A954VBU0-F1
#
_entry.id   AF-A0A954VBU0-F1
#
_cell.length_a   1.000
_cell.length_b   1.000
_cell.length_c   1.000
_cell.angle_alpha   90.00
_cell.angle_beta   90.00
_cell.angle_gamma   90.00
#
_symmetry.space_group_name_H-M   'P 1'
#
loop_
_entity.id
_entity.type
_entity.pdbx_description
1 polymer ?
#
loop_
_entity_poly.entity_id
_entity_poly.type
_entity_poly.pdbx_seq_one_letter_code
_entity_poly.pdbx_strand_id
1 'polypeptide(L)'
;MKRHDVMQLFTAGLNPVEEKMTRRLRSQLADEFIQWIAQRDKAEKAQLRNARRRFGVRADRKDVGQGDDRRDPDRNRLRDVYDFLIISVGKQWDAFQELQRQHAAFRRYLATTNTVQERRRMILQSARQLGASPRALRDDERAFDRWFGEDALGDRFIRRRGETEQRIAFLLQQVGHLASATIQSVSTPDNRIRVWQRMDVERTLLRVLSESLDGRVLKSAIRCLNTIIDSFDKIPPSTLLSDRLMTVIHRLSMDKSENVWVQCEAFDCLERLDVPRFHEIVASRLEATAMDDDIFVRRHVVRTLGRRRSRDRHFPEHLARVARDPSPFVRQQLTAEIYRTEPAAAIYWMTHLIREDTEARVRAAAIIAGIEHANGARVMARFVELLKQVIEHESDPFVVRCALHAAGEMAETCQHEVAGRTVESIRELEIGLRTEVVPAAERLIIGAPQISVRRWASRAVQRITLSLDRRLHGLQMELRKQIDGLPLGHRRKLSGELLRGFTPDEIGQVLAVLAQDDFGYDLERTWTGR
;
A
#
# COMPACT_ATOMS: atom_id res chain seq x y z
N MET A 1 13.10 -25.02 17.47
CA MET A 1 11.92 -24.27 17.02
C MET A 1 11.09 -25.19 16.14
N LYS A 2 9.77 -25.26 16.31
CA LYS A 2 8.92 -26.11 15.46
C LYS A 2 8.68 -25.39 14.12
N ARG A 3 8.36 -26.17 13.09
CA ARG A 3 8.01 -25.64 11.76
C ARG A 3 6.87 -24.61 11.82
N HIS A 4 5.90 -24.83 12.69
CA HIS A 4 4.78 -23.91 12.87
C HIS A 4 5.24 -22.52 13.31
N ASP A 5 6.13 -22.44 14.31
CA ASP A 5 6.65 -21.17 14.84
C ASP A 5 7.41 -20.40 13.74
N VAL A 6 8.21 -21.11 12.94
CA VAL A 6 8.95 -20.52 11.80
C VAL A 6 7.99 -19.98 10.75
N MET A 7 6.94 -20.72 10.45
CA MET A 7 5.91 -20.27 9.51
C MET A 7 5.19 -19.01 10.01
N GLN A 8 4.92 -18.89 11.32
CA GLN A 8 4.35 -17.67 11.89
C GLN A 8 5.30 -16.48 11.72
N LEU A 9 6.60 -16.69 12.00
CA LEU A 9 7.61 -15.65 11.77
C LEU A 9 7.67 -15.22 10.31
N PHE A 10 7.58 -16.15 9.35
CA PHE A 10 7.56 -15.83 7.92
C PHE A 10 6.22 -15.29 7.39
N THR A 11 5.21 -15.20 8.26
CA THR A 11 3.91 -14.57 7.96
C THR A 11 3.86 -13.15 8.49
N ALA A 12 4.70 -12.82 9.48
CA ALA A 12 4.74 -11.50 10.08
C ALA A 12 5.05 -10.43 9.02
N GLY A 13 4.22 -9.38 8.99
CA GLY A 13 4.36 -8.26 8.08
C GLY A 13 3.73 -8.44 6.69
N LEU A 14 3.18 -9.62 6.37
CA LEU A 14 2.48 -9.85 5.10
C LEU A 14 1.00 -9.47 5.21
N ASN A 15 0.45 -8.83 4.18
CA ASN A 15 -0.99 -8.64 4.06
C ASN A 15 -1.69 -9.95 3.57
N PRO A 16 -3.03 -10.07 3.66
CA PRO A 16 -3.74 -11.29 3.27
C PRO A 16 -3.51 -11.75 1.82
N VAL A 17 -3.28 -10.81 0.89
CA VAL A 17 -3.01 -11.11 -0.52
C VAL A 17 -1.60 -11.67 -0.68
N GLU A 18 -0.60 -11.01 -0.08
CA GLU A 18 0.79 -11.46 -0.06
C GLU A 18 0.92 -12.83 0.61
N GLU A 19 0.17 -13.05 1.69
CA GLU A 19 0.13 -14.32 2.39
C GLU A 19 -0.29 -15.47 1.45
N LYS A 20 -1.35 -15.24 0.67
CA LYS A 20 -1.87 -16.19 -0.32
C LYS A 20 -0.86 -16.43 -1.44
N MET A 21 -0.26 -15.37 -1.98
CA MET A 21 0.69 -15.44 -3.10
C MET A 21 2.01 -16.12 -2.72
N THR A 22 2.48 -15.96 -1.47
CA THR A 22 3.78 -16.47 -1.01
C THR A 22 3.71 -17.79 -0.26
N ARG A 23 2.52 -18.41 -0.11
CA ARG A 23 2.31 -19.65 0.66
C ARG A 23 3.31 -20.76 0.32
N ARG A 24 3.59 -20.97 -0.97
CA ARG A 24 4.56 -21.99 -1.42
C ARG A 24 5.99 -21.64 -1.01
N LEU A 25 6.40 -20.39 -1.21
CA LEU A 25 7.75 -19.91 -0.84
C LEU A 25 7.97 -19.99 0.67
N ARG A 26 6.99 -19.57 1.48
CA ARG A 26 7.04 -19.68 2.95
C ARG A 26 7.24 -21.13 3.40
N SER A 27 6.43 -22.05 2.85
CA SER A 27 6.53 -23.47 3.17
C SER A 27 7.92 -24.02 2.85
N GLN A 28 8.44 -23.73 1.65
CA GLN A 28 9.77 -24.16 1.24
C GLN A 28 10.87 -23.57 2.14
N LEU A 29 10.76 -22.29 2.47
CA LEU A 29 11.74 -21.61 3.30
C LEU A 29 11.74 -22.13 4.74
N ALA A 30 10.58 -22.45 5.30
CA ALA A 30 10.48 -23.08 6.62
C ALA A 30 11.12 -24.47 6.63
N ASP A 31 10.91 -25.28 5.58
CA ASP A 31 11.52 -26.60 5.47
C ASP A 31 13.04 -26.50 5.35
N GLU A 32 13.54 -25.55 4.55
CA GLU A 32 14.97 -25.27 4.40
C GLU A 32 15.62 -24.76 5.70
N PHE A 33 14.93 -23.91 6.47
CA PHE A 33 15.41 -23.45 7.77
C PHE A 33 15.58 -24.61 8.75
N ILE A 34 14.57 -25.49 8.84
CA ILE A 34 14.63 -26.67 9.73
C ILE A 34 15.79 -27.58 9.34
N GLN A 35 16.02 -27.79 8.04
CA GLN A 35 17.17 -28.55 7.56
C GLN A 35 18.50 -27.87 7.89
N TRP A 36 18.59 -26.55 7.74
CA TRP A 36 19.79 -25.77 8.05
C TRP A 36 20.16 -25.85 9.54
N ILE A 37 19.18 -25.70 10.44
CA ILE A 37 19.40 -25.87 11.88
C ILE A 37 19.91 -27.28 12.20
N ALA A 38 19.29 -28.32 11.63
CA ALA A 38 19.71 -29.71 11.86
C ALA A 38 21.15 -29.96 11.39
N GLN A 39 21.55 -29.37 10.25
CA GLN A 39 22.91 -29.46 9.73
C GLN A 39 23.92 -28.71 10.62
N ARG A 40 23.57 -27.50 11.08
CA ARG A 40 24.40 -26.71 12.00
C ARG A 40 24.65 -27.45 13.32
N ASP A 41 23.59 -27.98 13.93
CA ASP A 41 23.68 -28.76 15.17
C ASP A 41 24.55 -30.01 15.00
N LYS A 42 24.47 -30.68 13.84
CA LYS A 42 25.31 -31.84 13.52
C LYS A 42 26.79 -31.43 13.39
N ALA A 43 27.07 -30.31 12.75
CA ALA A 43 28.42 -29.77 12.57
C ALA A 43 29.05 -29.35 13.92
N GLU A 44 28.31 -28.62 14.76
CA GLU A 44 28.76 -28.25 16.11
C GLU A 44 29.08 -29.48 16.97
N LYS A 45 28.19 -30.49 16.95
CA LYS A 45 28.42 -31.75 17.67
C LYS A 45 29.65 -32.52 17.15
N ALA A 46 29.98 -32.40 15.87
CA ALA A 46 31.18 -32.99 15.29
C ALA A 46 32.45 -32.23 15.71
N GLN A 47 32.39 -30.89 15.69
CA GLN A 47 33.49 -30.04 16.17
C GLN A 47 33.79 -30.25 17.66
N LEU A 48 32.76 -30.31 18.52
CA LEU A 48 32.92 -30.61 19.94
C LEU A 48 33.50 -32.01 20.19
N ARG A 49 33.08 -33.01 19.41
CA ARG A 49 33.68 -34.36 19.45
C ARG A 49 35.16 -34.34 19.04
N ASN A 50 35.50 -33.59 18.00
CA ASN A 50 36.89 -33.44 17.55
C ASN A 50 37.74 -32.68 18.57
N ALA A 51 37.21 -31.63 19.20
CA ALA A 51 37.88 -30.88 20.25
C ALA A 51 38.13 -31.75 21.49
N ARG A 52 37.14 -32.54 21.93
CA ARG A 52 37.29 -33.51 23.02
C ARG A 52 38.36 -34.56 22.73
N ARG A 53 38.42 -35.06 21.48
CA ARG A 53 39.45 -36.01 21.03
C ARG A 53 40.86 -35.39 20.98
N ARG A 54 40.98 -34.11 20.60
CA ARG A 54 42.28 -33.44 20.43
C ARG A 54 42.86 -32.88 21.74
N PHE A 55 42.02 -32.40 22.65
CA PHE A 55 42.50 -31.63 23.81
C PHE A 55 42.25 -32.30 25.16
N GLY A 56 41.58 -33.46 25.22
CA GLY A 56 41.35 -34.19 26.49
C GLY A 56 40.48 -33.46 27.52
N VAL A 57 40.12 -32.19 27.29
CA VAL A 57 39.26 -31.39 28.15
C VAL A 57 37.80 -31.76 27.89
N ARG A 58 37.02 -31.95 28.97
CA ARG A 58 35.55 -31.84 28.92
C ARG A 58 35.21 -30.40 28.58
N ALA A 59 35.30 -30.03 27.30
CA ALA A 59 34.73 -28.79 26.81
C ALA A 59 33.22 -28.92 27.01
N ASP A 60 32.74 -28.24 28.04
CA ASP A 60 31.31 -28.10 28.28
C ASP A 60 30.78 -27.10 27.25
N ARG A 61 29.52 -27.24 26.84
CA ARG A 61 28.94 -26.41 25.76
C ARG A 61 28.99 -24.90 26.06
N LYS A 62 29.29 -24.54 27.31
CA LYS A 62 29.45 -23.18 27.83
C LYS A 62 30.81 -22.54 27.51
N ASP A 63 31.89 -23.31 27.35
CA ASP A 63 33.25 -22.72 27.24
C ASP A 63 33.65 -22.32 25.80
N VAL A 64 32.94 -22.80 24.78
CA VAL A 64 33.26 -22.55 23.36
C VAL A 64 32.51 -21.34 22.79
N GLY A 65 31.86 -20.52 23.63
CA GLY A 65 31.15 -19.32 23.16
C GLY A 65 30.83 -18.36 24.29
N GLN A 66 31.84 -17.58 24.71
CA GLN A 66 31.64 -16.45 25.62
C GLN A 66 31.09 -15.25 24.85
N GLY A 67 29.93 -14.77 25.31
CA GLY A 67 29.24 -13.57 24.86
C GLY A 67 27.86 -13.54 25.52
N ASP A 68 27.60 -12.52 26.34
CA ASP A 68 26.51 -12.30 27.30
C ASP A 68 25.05 -12.37 26.75
N ASP A 69 24.84 -12.77 25.49
CA ASP A 69 23.55 -12.79 24.78
C ASP A 69 22.69 -14.07 25.00
N ARG A 70 23.16 -15.04 25.80
CA ARG A 70 22.49 -16.35 25.98
C ARG A 70 21.32 -16.39 26.98
N ARG A 71 20.95 -15.26 27.61
CA ARG A 71 19.91 -15.26 28.66
C ARG A 71 18.48 -15.28 28.12
N ASP A 72 18.27 -14.92 26.84
CA ASP A 72 16.95 -14.93 26.22
C ASP A 72 16.88 -15.98 25.07
N PRO A 73 16.18 -17.10 25.27
CA PRO A 73 16.05 -18.15 24.26
C PRO A 73 15.25 -17.71 23.02
N ASP A 74 14.34 -16.73 23.12
CA ASP A 74 13.54 -16.26 21.99
C ASP A 74 14.33 -15.27 21.12
N ARG A 75 15.15 -14.41 21.75
CA ARG A 75 16.10 -13.55 21.03
C ARG A 75 17.12 -14.34 20.21
N ASN A 76 17.60 -15.47 20.75
CA ASN A 76 18.51 -16.35 20.02
C ASN A 76 17.82 -17.05 18.82
N ARG A 77 16.53 -17.36 18.92
CA ARG A 77 15.75 -17.94 17.81
C ARG A 77 15.54 -16.95 16.68
N LEU A 78 15.21 -15.69 16.98
CA LEU A 78 15.06 -14.64 15.96
C LEU A 78 16.37 -14.41 15.22
N ARG A 79 17.48 -14.39 15.95
CA ARG A 79 18.83 -14.27 15.36
C ARG A 79 19.15 -15.43 14.43
N ASP A 80 18.85 -16.67 14.84
CA ASP A 80 19.08 -17.85 13.99
C ASP A 80 18.30 -17.78 12.67
N VAL A 81 17.05 -17.33 12.71
CA VAL A 81 16.23 -17.16 11.51
C VAL A 81 16.80 -16.04 10.64
N TYR A 82 17.18 -14.92 11.25
CA TYR A 82 17.79 -13.80 10.55
C TYR A 82 19.09 -14.21 9.82
N ASP A 83 20.01 -14.89 10.51
CA ASP A 83 21.28 -15.35 9.94
C ASP A 83 21.03 -16.31 8.76
N PHE A 84 20.07 -17.21 8.91
CA PHE A 84 19.62 -18.09 7.83
C PHE A 84 19.10 -17.30 6.62
N LEU A 85 18.30 -16.25 6.83
CA LEU A 85 17.77 -15.43 5.75
C LEU A 85 18.86 -14.68 4.99
N ILE A 86 19.82 -14.07 5.69
CA ILE A 86 20.94 -13.38 5.05
C ILE A 86 21.77 -14.37 4.20
N ILE A 87 22.07 -15.54 4.76
CA ILE A 87 22.75 -16.61 4.01
C ILE A 87 21.91 -17.03 2.79
N SER A 88 20.60 -17.13 2.94
CA SER A 88 19.69 -17.51 1.86
C SER A 88 19.63 -16.44 0.76
N VAL A 89 19.61 -15.15 1.11
CA VAL A 89 19.71 -14.05 0.14
C VAL A 89 21.03 -14.17 -0.63
N GLY A 90 22.15 -14.36 0.06
CA GLY A 90 23.46 -14.57 -0.58
C GLY A 90 23.47 -15.77 -1.53
N LYS A 91 22.93 -16.92 -1.13
CA LYS A 91 22.84 -18.11 -2.00
C LYS A 91 21.98 -17.87 -3.23
N GLN A 92 20.83 -17.21 -3.09
CA GLN A 92 19.97 -16.90 -4.23
C GLN A 92 20.61 -15.85 -5.15
N TRP A 93 21.36 -14.92 -4.58
CA TRP A 93 22.15 -13.95 -5.31
C TRP A 93 23.22 -14.61 -6.17
N ASP A 94 24.02 -15.50 -5.57
CA ASP A 94 25.07 -16.23 -6.28
C ASP A 94 24.47 -17.10 -7.40
N ALA A 95 23.32 -17.73 -7.14
CA ALA A 95 22.58 -18.50 -8.14
C ALA A 95 22.07 -17.62 -9.30
N PHE A 96 21.60 -16.40 -9.00
CA PHE A 96 21.20 -15.43 -10.03
C PHE A 96 22.40 -15.00 -10.90
N GLN A 97 23.54 -14.68 -10.28
CA GLN A 97 24.74 -14.28 -11.01
C GLN A 97 25.27 -15.42 -11.88
N GLU A 98 25.27 -16.65 -11.37
CA GLU A 98 25.62 -17.82 -12.16
C GLU A 98 24.69 -18.01 -13.36
N LEU A 99 23.39 -17.88 -13.14
CA LEU A 99 22.40 -17.98 -14.20
C LEU A 99 22.65 -16.93 -15.32
N GLN A 100 22.93 -15.68 -14.96
CA GLN A 100 23.27 -14.62 -15.92
C GLN A 100 24.55 -14.95 -16.72
N ARG A 101 25.60 -15.41 -16.04
CA ARG A 101 26.86 -15.81 -16.69
C ARG A 101 26.64 -16.95 -17.68
N GLN A 102 25.89 -17.98 -17.29
CA GLN A 102 25.56 -19.11 -18.16
C GLN A 102 24.78 -18.67 -19.41
N HIS A 103 23.82 -17.77 -19.26
CA HIS A 103 23.05 -17.27 -20.40
C HIS A 103 23.88 -16.39 -21.34
N ALA A 104 24.73 -15.51 -20.80
CA ALA A 104 25.65 -14.72 -21.60
C ALA A 104 26.64 -15.61 -22.38
N ALA A 105 27.17 -16.66 -21.73
CA ALA A 105 28.04 -17.64 -22.38
C ALA A 105 27.31 -18.40 -23.50
N PHE A 106 26.07 -18.84 -23.24
CA PHE A 106 25.22 -19.49 -24.22
C PHE A 106 24.96 -18.62 -25.45
N ARG A 107 24.57 -17.36 -25.27
CA ARG A 107 24.30 -16.41 -26.36
C ARG A 107 25.54 -16.15 -27.20
N ARG A 108 26.71 -15.98 -26.57
CA ARG A 108 28.00 -15.86 -27.28
C ARG A 108 28.30 -17.10 -28.11
N TYR A 109 28.10 -18.28 -27.53
CA TYR A 109 28.40 -19.54 -28.22
C TYR A 109 27.45 -19.79 -29.40
N LEU A 110 26.15 -19.50 -29.25
CA LEU A 110 25.19 -19.61 -30.35
C LEU A 110 25.51 -18.67 -31.52
N ALA A 111 26.06 -17.49 -31.24
CA ALA A 111 26.45 -16.54 -32.28
C ALA A 111 27.63 -17.04 -33.12
N THR A 112 28.53 -17.85 -32.55
CA THR A 112 29.73 -18.37 -33.25
C THR A 112 29.55 -19.75 -33.85
N THR A 113 28.46 -20.46 -33.54
CA THR A 113 28.23 -21.83 -34.00
C THR A 113 27.59 -21.84 -35.38
N ASN A 114 28.20 -22.54 -36.34
CA ASN A 114 27.72 -22.56 -37.73
C ASN A 114 26.89 -23.80 -38.10
N THR A 115 27.00 -24.90 -37.35
CA THR A 115 26.28 -26.13 -37.68
C THR A 115 24.98 -26.28 -36.86
N VAL A 116 23.95 -26.86 -37.50
CA VAL A 116 22.66 -27.10 -36.86
C VAL A 116 22.77 -28.13 -35.71
N GLN A 117 23.64 -29.13 -35.86
CA GLN A 117 23.82 -30.18 -34.85
C GLN A 117 24.50 -29.64 -33.57
N GLU A 118 25.54 -28.83 -33.71
CA GLU A 118 26.19 -28.19 -32.55
C GLU A 118 25.25 -27.22 -31.84
N ARG A 119 24.42 -26.47 -32.59
CA ARG A 119 23.38 -25.62 -32.02
C ARG A 119 22.38 -26.42 -31.18
N ARG A 120 21.83 -27.53 -31.71
CA ARG A 120 20.89 -28.40 -30.96
C ARG A 120 21.53 -28.96 -29.69
N ARG A 121 22.77 -29.45 -29.78
CA ARG A 121 23.51 -29.98 -28.62
C ARG A 121 23.72 -28.90 -27.55
N MET A 122 24.07 -27.69 -27.96
CA MET A 122 24.26 -26.58 -27.03
C MET A 122 22.95 -26.16 -26.37
N ILE A 123 21.85 -26.08 -27.11
CA ILE A 123 20.51 -25.79 -26.55
C ILE A 123 20.12 -26.82 -25.49
N LEU A 124 20.33 -28.13 -25.74
CA LEU A 124 20.06 -29.17 -24.75
C LEU A 124 20.97 -29.08 -23.51
N GLN A 125 22.26 -28.75 -23.71
CA GLN A 125 23.19 -28.55 -22.61
C GLN A 125 22.76 -27.39 -21.72
N SER A 126 22.38 -26.26 -22.31
CA SER A 126 21.86 -25.11 -21.58
C SER A 126 20.51 -25.40 -20.92
N ALA A 127 19.61 -26.15 -21.57
CA ALA A 127 18.37 -26.61 -20.95
C ALA A 127 18.64 -27.46 -19.70
N ARG A 128 19.65 -28.34 -19.75
CA ARG A 128 20.09 -29.13 -18.59
C ARG A 128 20.61 -28.23 -17.47
N GLN A 129 21.42 -27.22 -17.78
CA GLN A 129 21.95 -26.26 -16.81
C GLN A 129 20.83 -25.43 -16.14
N LEU A 130 19.75 -25.12 -16.88
CA LEU A 130 18.54 -24.50 -16.33
C LEU A 130 17.69 -25.43 -15.46
N GLY A 131 18.10 -26.69 -15.28
CA GLY A 131 17.45 -27.67 -14.41
C GLY A 131 16.45 -28.59 -15.12
N ALA A 132 16.49 -28.70 -16.45
CA ALA A 132 15.67 -29.68 -17.15
C ALA A 132 16.02 -31.11 -16.72
N SER A 133 15.01 -31.88 -16.33
CA SER A 133 15.19 -33.28 -15.93
C SER A 133 15.62 -34.15 -17.13
N PRO A 134 16.22 -35.33 -16.92
CA PRO A 134 16.57 -36.23 -18.01
C PRO A 134 15.38 -36.65 -18.89
N ARG A 135 14.16 -36.61 -18.36
CA ARG A 135 12.93 -36.84 -19.13
C ARG A 135 12.57 -35.62 -19.97
N ALA A 136 12.58 -34.43 -19.37
CA ALA A 136 12.33 -33.18 -20.08
C ALA A 136 13.32 -32.98 -21.25
N LEU A 137 14.60 -33.28 -21.06
CA LEU A 137 15.61 -33.19 -22.12
C LEU A 137 15.33 -34.11 -23.32
N ARG A 138 14.78 -35.32 -23.09
CA ARG A 138 14.39 -36.22 -24.18
C ARG A 138 13.15 -35.70 -24.91
N ASP A 139 12.21 -35.14 -24.18
CA ASP A 139 11.01 -34.55 -24.76
C ASP A 139 11.38 -33.29 -25.59
N ASP A 140 12.31 -32.48 -25.09
CA ASP A 140 12.90 -31.33 -25.77
C ASP A 140 13.65 -31.72 -27.05
N GLU A 141 14.46 -32.77 -26.98
CA GLU A 141 15.20 -33.31 -28.13
C GLU A 141 14.25 -33.75 -29.26
N ARG A 142 13.10 -34.35 -28.92
CA ARG A 142 12.06 -34.71 -29.88
C ARG A 142 11.28 -33.51 -30.42
N ALA A 143 11.28 -32.40 -29.69
CA ALA A 143 10.49 -31.21 -30.02
C ALA A 143 11.24 -30.18 -30.87
N PHE A 144 12.53 -30.41 -31.19
CA PHE A 144 13.34 -29.49 -32.00
C PHE A 144 12.71 -29.15 -33.35
N ASP A 145 12.01 -30.11 -33.96
CA ASP A 145 11.40 -29.92 -35.28
C ASP A 145 10.01 -29.25 -35.21
N ARG A 146 9.50 -28.96 -34.00
CA ARG A 146 8.13 -28.43 -33.80
C ARG A 146 8.13 -27.06 -33.13
N TRP A 147 8.73 -26.95 -31.95
CA TRP A 147 8.60 -25.75 -31.11
C TRP A 147 9.78 -25.51 -30.17
N PHE A 148 10.70 -26.46 -30.01
CA PHE A 148 11.84 -26.29 -29.12
C PHE A 148 13.04 -25.70 -29.88
N GLY A 149 13.54 -24.56 -29.40
CA GLY A 149 14.64 -23.82 -30.03
C GLY A 149 15.22 -22.76 -29.11
N GLU A 150 15.94 -21.80 -29.67
CA GLU A 150 16.55 -20.70 -28.92
C GLU A 150 15.52 -19.89 -28.13
N ASP A 151 14.39 -19.54 -28.75
CA ASP A 151 13.33 -18.76 -28.10
C ASP A 151 12.71 -19.48 -26.91
N ALA A 152 12.38 -20.77 -27.07
CA ALA A 152 11.83 -21.59 -25.99
C ALA A 152 12.82 -21.72 -24.80
N LEU A 153 14.12 -21.74 -25.09
CA LEU A 153 15.15 -21.73 -24.05
C LEU A 153 15.28 -20.33 -23.42
N GLY A 154 15.15 -19.26 -24.20
CA GLY A 154 15.04 -17.88 -23.74
C GLY A 154 13.89 -17.70 -22.74
N ASP A 155 12.71 -18.23 -23.05
CA ASP A 155 11.55 -18.21 -22.16
C ASP A 155 11.80 -18.96 -20.85
N ARG A 156 12.46 -20.13 -20.91
CA ARG A 156 12.86 -20.88 -19.72
C ARG A 156 13.85 -20.09 -18.87
N PHE A 157 14.81 -19.42 -19.49
CA PHE A 157 15.75 -18.56 -18.80
C PHE A 157 15.04 -17.38 -18.12
N ILE A 158 14.17 -16.66 -18.84
CA ILE A 158 13.38 -15.54 -18.29
C ILE A 158 12.54 -16.01 -17.11
N ARG A 159 11.87 -17.16 -17.24
CA ARG A 159 11.10 -17.76 -16.15
C ARG A 159 11.99 -18.08 -14.95
N ARG A 160 13.13 -18.73 -15.15
CA ARG A 160 14.03 -19.13 -14.06
C ARG A 160 14.65 -17.92 -13.36
N ARG A 161 15.00 -16.90 -14.13
CA ARG A 161 15.45 -15.60 -13.63
C ARG A 161 14.35 -14.97 -12.77
N GLY A 162 13.12 -14.88 -13.29
CA GLY A 162 11.98 -14.32 -12.56
C GLY A 162 11.63 -15.06 -11.27
N GLU A 163 11.70 -16.40 -11.26
CA GLU A 163 11.53 -17.22 -10.05
C GLU A 163 12.62 -16.90 -9.00
N THR A 164 13.87 -16.69 -9.44
CA THR A 164 15.00 -16.37 -8.55
C THR A 164 14.86 -14.95 -8.00
N GLU A 165 14.54 -13.97 -8.84
CA GLU A 165 14.28 -12.58 -8.47
C GLU A 165 13.09 -12.48 -7.48
N GLN A 166 11.98 -13.17 -7.76
CA GLN A 166 10.83 -13.23 -6.85
C GLN A 166 11.22 -13.78 -5.48
N ARG A 167 12.08 -14.81 -5.46
CA ARG A 167 12.57 -15.40 -4.22
C ARG A 167 13.49 -14.45 -3.45
N ILE A 168 14.40 -13.75 -4.13
CA ILE A 168 15.25 -12.72 -3.50
C ILE A 168 14.37 -11.60 -2.91
N ALA A 169 13.41 -11.08 -3.68
CA ALA A 169 12.48 -10.05 -3.23
C ALA A 169 11.72 -10.48 -1.96
N PHE A 170 11.19 -11.71 -1.94
CA PHE A 170 10.53 -12.27 -0.77
C PHE A 170 11.47 -12.37 0.45
N LEU A 171 12.69 -12.90 0.26
CA LEU A 171 13.67 -13.01 1.34
C LEU A 171 14.05 -11.64 1.92
N LEU A 172 14.24 -10.62 1.08
CA LEU A 172 14.55 -9.25 1.53
C LEU A 172 13.42 -8.67 2.39
N GLN A 173 12.16 -8.89 2.03
CA GLN A 173 11.03 -8.46 2.86
C GLN A 173 11.07 -9.12 4.26
N GLN A 174 11.35 -10.42 4.30
CA GLN A 174 11.47 -11.17 5.56
C GLN A 174 12.67 -10.69 6.41
N VAL A 175 13.79 -10.38 5.75
CA VAL A 175 14.96 -9.76 6.41
C VAL A 175 14.55 -8.43 7.04
N GLY A 176 13.82 -7.57 6.33
CA GLY A 176 13.35 -6.28 6.84
C GLY A 176 12.50 -6.41 8.10
N HIS A 177 11.50 -7.29 8.07
CA HIS A 177 10.61 -7.51 9.22
C HIS A 177 11.34 -8.09 10.43
N LEU A 178 12.18 -9.12 10.24
CA LEU A 178 12.88 -9.75 11.36
C LEU A 178 14.00 -8.86 11.91
N ALA A 179 14.69 -8.10 11.06
CA ALA A 179 15.66 -7.12 11.51
C ALA A 179 14.98 -6.03 12.36
N SER A 180 13.87 -5.47 11.87
CA SER A 180 13.07 -4.48 12.59
C SER A 180 12.58 -5.02 13.95
N ALA A 181 12.01 -6.22 13.99
CA ALA A 181 11.56 -6.86 15.24
C ALA A 181 12.73 -7.11 16.21
N THR A 182 13.89 -7.53 15.70
CA THR A 182 15.11 -7.75 16.51
C THR A 182 15.60 -6.43 17.10
N ILE A 183 15.61 -5.35 16.32
CA ILE A 183 16.01 -4.01 16.79
C ILE A 183 15.03 -3.49 17.85
N GLN A 184 13.72 -3.62 17.62
CA GLN A 184 12.69 -3.18 18.58
C GLN A 184 12.71 -3.95 19.89
N SER A 185 13.14 -5.22 19.88
CA SER A 185 13.31 -6.02 21.10
C SER A 185 14.39 -5.48 22.05
N VAL A 186 15.24 -4.56 21.57
CA VAL A 186 16.31 -3.96 22.37
C VAL A 186 15.86 -2.62 22.94
N SER A 187 15.98 -2.45 24.25
CA SER A 187 15.44 -1.29 24.95
C SER A 187 16.21 0.01 24.73
N THR A 188 17.55 -0.03 24.58
CA THR A 188 18.38 1.18 24.52
C THR A 188 18.81 1.53 23.09
N PRO A 189 18.79 2.83 22.70
CA PRO A 189 19.21 3.28 21.37
C PRO A 189 20.62 2.83 20.96
N ASP A 190 21.61 2.94 21.85
CA ASP A 190 22.99 2.53 21.55
C ASP A 190 23.10 1.03 21.26
N ASN A 191 22.35 0.20 21.98
CA ASN A 191 22.35 -1.24 21.74
C ASN A 191 21.60 -1.59 20.44
N ARG A 192 20.59 -0.80 20.04
CA ARG A 192 19.95 -0.94 18.73
C ARG A 192 20.95 -0.71 17.61
N ILE A 193 21.75 0.36 17.68
CA ILE A 193 22.80 0.66 16.69
C ILE A 193 23.85 -0.47 16.66
N ARG A 194 24.28 -0.99 17.81
CA ARG A 194 25.21 -2.13 17.84
C ARG A 194 24.63 -3.39 17.21
N VAL A 195 23.36 -3.69 17.46
CA VAL A 195 22.67 -4.84 16.85
C VAL A 195 22.60 -4.66 15.34
N TRP A 196 22.19 -3.48 14.86
CA TRP A 196 22.19 -3.12 13.45
C TRP A 196 23.54 -3.36 12.76
N GLN A 197 24.60 -2.79 13.32
CA GLN A 197 25.96 -2.93 12.77
C GLN A 197 26.41 -4.39 12.73
N ARG A 198 26.04 -5.20 13.73
CA ARG A 198 26.35 -6.64 13.76
C ARG A 198 25.54 -7.46 12.76
N MET A 199 24.36 -6.98 12.37
CA MET A 199 23.50 -7.66 11.42
C MET A 199 24.06 -7.62 9.99
N ASP A 200 24.89 -6.62 9.64
CA ASP A 200 25.53 -6.46 8.32
C ASP A 200 24.53 -6.51 7.13
N VAL A 201 23.29 -6.03 7.36
CA VAL A 201 22.25 -5.97 6.32
C VAL A 201 22.68 -5.06 5.18
N GLU A 202 23.32 -3.93 5.52
CA GLU A 202 23.75 -2.92 4.56
C GLU A 202 24.64 -3.51 3.46
N ARG A 203 25.60 -4.37 3.82
CA ARG A 203 26.47 -5.04 2.83
C ARG A 203 25.66 -5.90 1.87
N THR A 204 24.64 -6.59 2.37
CA THR A 204 23.75 -7.41 1.55
C THR A 204 22.91 -6.54 0.61
N LEU A 205 22.34 -5.44 1.12
CA LEU A 205 21.56 -4.50 0.33
C LEU A 205 22.40 -3.81 -0.74
N LEU A 206 23.62 -3.38 -0.42
CA LEU A 206 24.52 -2.75 -1.38
C LEU A 206 24.84 -3.68 -2.56
N ARG A 207 25.01 -4.98 -2.32
CA ARG A 207 25.21 -5.97 -3.40
C ARG A 207 24.01 -6.03 -4.34
N VAL A 208 22.80 -6.04 -3.79
CA VAL A 208 21.55 -6.12 -4.55
C VAL A 208 21.30 -4.80 -5.31
N LEU A 209 21.50 -3.65 -4.67
CA LEU A 209 21.18 -2.33 -5.24
C LEU A 209 22.21 -1.80 -6.24
N SER A 210 23.43 -2.36 -6.27
CA SER A 210 24.48 -1.92 -7.18
C SER A 210 24.37 -2.52 -8.59
N GLU A 211 23.56 -3.57 -8.77
CA GLU A 211 23.44 -4.31 -10.04
C GLU A 211 22.11 -4.04 -10.75
N SER A 212 22.08 -4.29 -12.06
CA SER A 212 20.86 -4.20 -12.87
C SER A 212 19.94 -5.39 -12.60
N LEU A 213 18.99 -5.21 -11.68
CA LEU A 213 17.96 -6.18 -11.33
C LEU A 213 16.58 -5.72 -11.78
N ASP A 214 15.63 -6.66 -11.78
CA ASP A 214 14.22 -6.34 -11.89
C ASP A 214 13.80 -5.36 -10.78
N GLY A 215 13.02 -4.34 -11.14
CA GLY A 215 12.58 -3.29 -10.23
C GLY A 215 11.86 -3.80 -8.98
N ARG A 216 11.22 -4.98 -9.01
CA ARG A 216 10.58 -5.59 -7.84
C ARG A 216 11.60 -6.00 -6.77
N VAL A 217 12.81 -6.42 -7.18
CA VAL A 217 13.89 -6.79 -6.26
C VAL A 217 14.46 -5.53 -5.62
N LEU A 218 14.77 -4.51 -6.44
CA LEU A 218 15.26 -3.22 -5.96
C LEU A 218 14.25 -2.56 -5.01
N LYS A 219 12.97 -2.54 -5.38
CA LYS A 219 11.88 -2.07 -4.53
C LYS A 219 11.84 -2.81 -3.19
N SER A 220 11.98 -4.13 -3.20
CA SER A 220 11.97 -4.94 -1.98
C SER A 220 13.22 -4.72 -1.12
N ALA A 221 14.38 -4.45 -1.72
CA ALA A 221 15.60 -4.09 -1.01
C ALA A 221 15.46 -2.73 -0.30
N ILE A 222 14.92 -1.72 -0.98
CA ILE A 222 14.69 -0.41 -0.36
C ILE A 222 13.56 -0.49 0.69
N ARG A 223 12.49 -1.24 0.42
CA ARG A 223 11.43 -1.46 1.42
C ARG A 223 11.94 -2.18 2.66
N CYS A 224 12.83 -3.16 2.51
CA CYS A 224 13.53 -3.80 3.60
C CYS A 224 14.27 -2.73 4.44
N LEU A 225 14.98 -1.82 3.78
CA LEU A 225 15.66 -0.72 4.45
C LEU A 225 14.69 0.23 5.17
N ASN A 226 13.61 0.67 4.52
CA ASN A 226 12.57 1.52 5.13
C ASN A 226 11.98 0.88 6.39
N THR A 227 11.65 -0.41 6.32
CA THR A 227 11.10 -1.18 7.45
C THR A 227 12.07 -1.23 8.64
N ILE A 228 13.36 -1.28 8.35
CA ILE A 228 14.42 -1.29 9.36
C ILE A 228 14.62 0.11 9.93
N ILE A 229 14.69 1.16 9.10
CA ILE A 229 14.83 2.55 9.55
C ILE A 229 13.67 2.94 10.49
N ASP A 230 12.44 2.51 10.16
CA ASP A 230 11.25 2.76 10.99
C ASP A 230 11.36 2.18 12.42
N SER A 231 12.30 1.26 12.68
CA SER A 231 12.55 0.70 14.02
C SER A 231 13.45 1.56 14.93
N PHE A 232 14.16 2.55 14.39
CA PHE A 232 15.15 3.37 15.11
C PHE A 232 14.59 4.70 15.63
N ASP A 233 13.29 4.78 15.95
CA ASP A 233 12.63 6.00 16.41
C ASP A 233 13.55 6.88 17.29
N LYS A 234 13.73 8.15 16.89
CA LYS A 234 14.56 9.19 17.54
C LYS A 234 16.09 9.06 17.40
N ILE A 235 16.63 8.14 16.61
CA ILE A 235 18.07 8.09 16.30
C ILE A 235 18.38 8.94 15.05
N PRO A 236 19.42 9.80 15.08
CA PRO A 236 19.82 10.59 13.92
C PRO A 236 20.17 9.69 12.72
N PRO A 237 19.55 9.91 11.56
CA PRO A 237 19.73 9.02 10.40
C PRO A 237 21.16 8.94 9.88
N SER A 238 21.95 10.02 10.05
CA SER A 238 23.36 10.09 9.67
C SER A 238 24.25 9.06 10.38
N THR A 239 23.74 8.42 11.44
CA THR A 239 24.46 7.38 12.19
C THR A 239 24.14 5.96 11.73
N LEU A 240 23.11 5.80 10.87
CA LEU A 240 22.57 4.49 10.54
C LEU A 240 23.20 3.88 9.29
N LEU A 241 23.46 4.67 8.25
CA LEU A 241 23.87 4.16 6.93
C LEU A 241 25.24 4.70 6.51
N SER A 242 25.97 3.92 5.70
CA SER A 242 27.19 4.42 5.07
C SER A 242 26.88 5.43 3.94
N ASP A 243 27.85 6.30 3.67
CA ASP A 243 27.81 7.26 2.56
C ASP A 243 27.55 6.59 1.20
N ARG A 244 28.06 5.36 1.03
CA ARG A 244 27.87 4.59 -0.20
C ARG A 244 26.41 4.22 -0.41
N LEU A 245 25.73 3.73 0.62
CA LEU A 245 24.31 3.38 0.52
C LEU A 245 23.45 4.64 0.34
N MET A 246 23.80 5.74 1.03
CA MET A 246 23.14 7.03 0.83
C MET A 246 23.24 7.53 -0.61
N THR A 247 24.40 7.39 -1.26
CA THR A 247 24.59 7.77 -2.67
C THR A 247 23.72 6.94 -3.60
N VAL A 248 23.60 5.63 -3.33
CA VAL A 248 22.73 4.73 -4.12
C VAL A 248 21.26 5.12 -3.96
N ILE A 249 20.79 5.37 -2.73
CA ILE A 249 19.40 5.80 -2.47
C ILE A 249 19.12 7.13 -3.18
N HIS A 250 20.05 8.07 -3.10
CA HIS A 250 19.93 9.35 -3.78
C HIS A 250 19.81 9.18 -5.29
N ARG A 251 20.70 8.41 -5.93
CA ARG A 251 20.62 8.09 -7.36
C ARG A 251 19.26 7.49 -7.72
N LEU A 252 18.81 6.47 -6.99
CA LEU A 252 17.55 5.77 -7.24
C LEU A 252 16.31 6.66 -7.09
N SER A 253 16.38 7.72 -6.31
CA SER A 253 15.29 8.70 -6.18
C SER A 253 15.25 9.76 -7.30
N MET A 254 16.39 10.03 -7.94
CA MET A 254 16.53 11.09 -8.95
C MET A 254 16.52 10.58 -10.39
N ASP A 255 16.99 9.36 -10.62
CA ASP A 255 17.11 8.81 -11.96
C ASP A 255 15.72 8.51 -12.55
N LYS A 256 15.32 9.30 -13.54
CA LYS A 256 14.03 9.16 -14.23
C LYS A 256 13.90 7.86 -15.03
N SER A 257 15.02 7.21 -15.37
CA SER A 257 15.01 5.93 -16.09
C SER A 257 14.73 4.73 -15.18
N GLU A 258 14.82 4.93 -13.85
CA GLU A 258 14.55 3.89 -12.88
C GLU A 258 13.06 3.57 -12.79
N ASN A 259 12.76 2.37 -12.30
CA ASN A 259 11.38 1.97 -12.08
C ASN A 259 10.67 2.91 -11.10
N VAL A 260 9.49 3.42 -11.47
CA VAL A 260 8.67 4.35 -10.66
C VAL A 260 8.51 3.89 -9.20
N TRP A 261 8.29 2.60 -8.96
CA TRP A 261 8.09 2.09 -7.60
C TRP A 261 9.39 2.02 -6.80
N VAL A 262 10.53 1.85 -7.47
CA VAL A 262 11.86 1.94 -6.84
C VAL A 262 12.13 3.39 -6.46
N GLN A 263 11.85 4.34 -7.36
CA GLN A 263 11.97 5.78 -7.09
C GLN A 263 11.12 6.18 -5.87
N CYS A 264 9.85 5.73 -5.80
CA CYS A 264 8.98 6.01 -4.66
C CYS A 264 9.53 5.48 -3.33
N GLU A 265 9.98 4.22 -3.29
CA GLU A 265 10.55 3.65 -2.06
C GLU A 265 11.86 4.34 -1.66
N ALA A 266 12.71 4.70 -2.64
CA ALA A 266 13.94 5.45 -2.41
C ALA A 266 13.65 6.84 -1.84
N PHE A 267 12.62 7.50 -2.37
CA PHE A 267 12.17 8.80 -1.92
C PHE A 267 11.62 8.77 -0.49
N ASP A 268 10.83 7.75 -0.16
CA ASP A 268 10.40 7.48 1.22
C ASP A 268 11.59 7.25 2.16
N CYS A 269 12.66 6.62 1.66
CA CYS A 269 13.89 6.45 2.43
C CYS A 269 14.58 7.80 2.70
N LEU A 270 14.76 8.63 1.67
CA LEU A 270 15.36 9.97 1.81
C LEU A 270 14.59 10.88 2.74
N GLU A 271 13.26 10.81 2.71
CA GLU A 271 12.39 11.60 3.58
C GLU A 271 12.74 11.44 5.07
N ARG A 272 13.20 10.25 5.46
CA ARG A 272 13.61 9.92 6.82
C ARG A 272 15.08 10.20 7.06
N LEU A 273 15.91 10.01 6.04
CA LEU A 273 17.37 9.98 6.17
C LEU A 273 18.05 11.34 5.96
N ASP A 274 17.58 12.12 5.00
CA ASP A 274 18.23 13.35 4.55
C ASP A 274 17.16 14.38 4.10
N VAL A 275 16.62 15.11 5.09
CA VAL A 275 15.53 16.08 4.89
C VAL A 275 15.92 17.23 3.95
N PRO A 276 17.13 17.82 4.03
CA PRO A 276 17.56 18.82 3.06
C PRO A 276 17.51 18.31 1.62
N ARG A 277 18.12 17.15 1.32
CA ARG A 277 18.09 16.58 -0.04
C ARG A 277 16.70 16.17 -0.48
N PHE A 278 15.88 15.66 0.45
CA PHE A 278 14.47 15.41 0.19
C PHE A 278 13.79 16.66 -0.36
N HIS A 279 13.98 17.83 0.26
CA HIS A 279 13.38 19.08 -0.24
C HIS A 279 13.93 19.53 -1.60
N GLU A 280 15.22 19.34 -1.86
CA GLU A 280 15.81 19.63 -3.18
C GLU A 280 15.14 18.79 -4.27
N ILE A 281 14.92 17.50 -4.01
CA ILE A 281 14.26 16.59 -4.96
C ILE A 281 12.78 16.94 -5.09
N VAL A 282 12.06 17.24 -3.99
CA VAL A 282 10.68 17.73 -4.05
C VAL A 282 10.59 18.94 -4.97
N ALA A 283 11.42 19.95 -4.74
CA ALA A 283 11.42 21.18 -5.51
C ALA A 283 11.66 20.90 -6.99
N SER A 284 12.72 20.14 -7.32
CA SER A 284 13.07 19.76 -8.69
C SER A 284 11.94 18.99 -9.40
N ARG A 285 11.29 18.05 -8.70
CA ARG A 285 10.22 17.23 -9.27
C ARG A 285 8.92 18.02 -9.47
N LEU A 286 8.59 18.93 -8.57
CA LEU A 286 7.40 19.78 -8.71
C LEU A 286 7.61 20.96 -9.68
N GLU A 287 8.86 21.38 -9.92
CA GLU A 287 9.20 22.39 -10.94
C GLU A 287 9.24 21.82 -12.36
N ALA A 288 9.34 20.50 -12.52
CA ALA A 288 9.29 19.86 -13.84
C ALA A 288 7.87 19.98 -14.44
N THR A 289 7.67 21.03 -15.24
CA THR A 289 6.38 21.44 -15.81
C THR A 289 5.92 20.64 -17.04
N ALA A 290 6.71 19.67 -17.50
CA ALA A 290 6.31 18.83 -18.62
C ALA A 290 5.25 17.80 -18.18
N MET A 291 4.31 17.47 -19.07
CA MET A 291 3.53 16.22 -19.01
C MET A 291 4.46 15.03 -19.28
N ASP A 292 5.48 14.83 -18.44
CA ASP A 292 6.38 13.69 -18.51
C ASP A 292 5.78 12.46 -17.80
N ASP A 293 6.39 11.30 -18.01
CA ASP A 293 6.00 10.01 -17.42
C ASP A 293 6.14 9.95 -15.88
N ASP A 294 6.51 11.06 -15.24
CA ASP A 294 6.83 11.17 -13.81
C ASP A 294 5.60 11.41 -12.91
N ILE A 295 4.39 11.39 -13.49
CA ILE A 295 3.13 11.69 -12.77
C ILE A 295 2.93 10.83 -11.52
N PHE A 296 3.38 9.58 -11.53
CA PHE A 296 3.24 8.66 -10.40
C PHE A 296 4.20 9.00 -9.26
N VAL A 297 5.42 9.42 -9.59
CA VAL A 297 6.42 9.87 -8.61
C VAL A 297 5.99 11.22 -8.04
N ARG A 298 5.59 12.19 -8.87
CA ARG A 298 5.05 13.47 -8.38
C ARG A 298 3.85 13.28 -7.47
N ARG A 299 2.91 12.41 -7.84
CA ARG A 299 1.78 12.06 -6.94
C ARG A 299 2.27 11.46 -5.63
N HIS A 300 3.28 10.60 -5.66
CA HIS A 300 3.87 10.05 -4.45
C HIS A 300 4.54 11.14 -3.60
N VAL A 301 5.24 12.10 -4.20
CA VAL A 301 5.82 13.28 -3.53
C VAL A 301 4.75 14.04 -2.74
N VAL A 302 3.60 14.34 -3.34
CA VAL A 302 2.49 15.03 -2.65
C VAL A 302 2.02 14.26 -1.41
N ARG A 303 1.86 12.94 -1.52
CA ARG A 303 1.48 12.08 -0.39
C ARG A 303 2.52 12.10 0.72
N THR A 304 3.80 12.04 0.35
CA THR A 304 4.91 12.06 1.32
C THR A 304 5.03 13.42 2.01
N LEU A 305 4.83 14.53 1.30
CA LEU A 305 4.70 15.86 1.89
C LEU A 305 3.55 15.94 2.90
N GLY A 306 2.37 15.39 2.56
CA GLY A 306 1.20 15.35 3.45
C GLY A 306 1.46 14.64 4.78
N ARG A 307 2.30 13.58 4.78
CA ARG A 307 2.75 12.90 6.00
C ARG A 307 3.63 13.78 6.90
N ARG A 308 4.34 14.76 6.33
CA ARG A 308 5.25 15.68 7.05
C ARG A 308 4.67 17.05 7.37
N ARG A 309 3.44 17.34 6.97
CA ARG A 309 2.83 18.67 7.05
C ARG A 309 3.02 19.42 8.38
N SER A 310 3.03 18.73 9.52
CA SER A 310 3.17 19.35 10.85
C SER A 310 4.63 19.64 11.25
N ARG A 311 5.61 19.12 10.51
CA ARG A 311 7.06 19.24 10.78
C ARG A 311 7.80 20.01 9.69
N ASP A 312 7.16 20.25 8.55
CA ASP A 312 7.77 20.89 7.39
C ASP A 312 7.31 22.34 7.23
N ARG A 313 8.23 23.28 7.47
CA ARG A 313 7.99 24.72 7.30
C ARG A 313 7.78 25.14 5.85
N HIS A 314 8.27 24.37 4.88
CA HIS A 314 8.13 24.68 3.45
C HIS A 314 6.84 24.09 2.87
N PHE A 315 6.07 23.35 3.66
CA PHE A 315 4.85 22.69 3.20
C PHE A 315 3.88 23.65 2.49
N PRO A 316 3.59 24.88 2.98
CA PRO A 316 2.72 25.82 2.27
C PRO A 316 3.22 26.21 0.88
N GLU A 317 4.54 26.36 0.70
CA GLU A 317 5.15 26.66 -0.60
C GLU A 317 4.99 25.47 -1.55
N HIS A 318 5.22 24.26 -1.06
CA HIS A 318 5.02 23.04 -1.84
C HIS A 318 3.56 22.85 -2.26
N LEU A 319 2.58 23.15 -1.39
CA LEU A 319 1.16 23.11 -1.75
C LEU A 319 0.85 24.04 -2.93
N ALA A 320 1.40 25.25 -2.94
CA ALA A 320 1.20 26.19 -4.02
C ALA A 320 1.80 25.71 -5.35
N ARG A 321 2.93 24.99 -5.31
CA ARG A 321 3.52 24.35 -6.50
C ARG A 321 2.64 23.20 -6.99
N VAL A 322 2.19 22.33 -6.09
CA VAL A 322 1.32 21.19 -6.43
C VAL A 322 -0.01 21.63 -7.01
N ALA A 323 -0.62 22.71 -6.47
CA ALA A 323 -1.87 23.26 -6.98
C ALA A 323 -1.77 23.74 -8.44
N ARG A 324 -0.55 24.01 -8.91
CA ARG A 324 -0.26 24.42 -10.30
C ARG A 324 0.32 23.28 -11.15
N ASP A 325 0.43 22.05 -10.62
CA ASP A 325 0.94 20.92 -11.38
C ASP A 325 0.07 20.70 -12.62
N PRO A 326 0.65 20.50 -13.82
CA PRO A 326 -0.14 20.32 -15.04
C PRO A 326 -1.03 19.07 -15.01
N SER A 327 -0.66 18.05 -14.24
CA SER A 327 -1.38 16.78 -14.17
C SER A 327 -2.54 16.83 -13.18
N PRO A 328 -3.79 16.62 -13.65
CA PRO A 328 -4.95 16.55 -12.77
C PRO A 328 -4.81 15.40 -11.76
N PHE A 329 -4.13 14.31 -12.15
CA PHE A 329 -3.88 13.15 -11.30
C PHE A 329 -2.98 13.47 -10.09
N VAL A 330 -2.05 14.42 -10.23
CA VAL A 330 -1.20 14.90 -9.13
C VAL A 330 -1.99 15.86 -8.26
N ARG A 331 -2.71 16.83 -8.84
CA ARG A 331 -3.56 17.78 -8.10
C ARG A 331 -4.66 17.08 -7.30
N GLN A 332 -5.22 15.99 -7.80
CA GLN A 332 -6.17 15.16 -7.04
C GLN A 332 -5.57 14.63 -5.72
N GLN A 333 -4.27 14.34 -5.64
CA GLN A 333 -3.65 13.87 -4.41
C GLN A 333 -3.55 14.97 -3.35
N LEU A 334 -3.51 16.25 -3.78
CA LEU A 334 -3.52 17.41 -2.89
C LEU A 334 -4.82 17.50 -2.07
N THR A 335 -5.94 17.07 -2.66
CA THR A 335 -7.28 17.24 -2.10
C THR A 335 -7.46 16.66 -0.71
N ALA A 336 -6.85 15.51 -0.41
CA ALA A 336 -6.92 14.91 0.93
C ALA A 336 -6.00 15.60 1.94
N GLU A 337 -4.90 16.18 1.47
CA GLU A 337 -3.88 16.76 2.36
C GLU A 337 -4.24 18.19 2.80
N ILE A 338 -4.99 18.95 1.99
CA ILE A 338 -5.38 20.34 2.30
C ILE A 338 -6.25 20.45 3.56
N TYR A 339 -7.14 19.50 3.80
CA TYR A 339 -8.02 19.50 4.97
C TYR A 339 -7.29 19.21 6.28
N ARG A 340 -6.09 18.64 6.21
CA ARG A 340 -5.28 18.32 7.38
C ARG A 340 -4.29 19.42 7.74
N THR A 341 -4.40 20.58 7.09
CA THR A 341 -3.61 21.78 7.36
C THR A 341 -4.29 22.67 8.40
N GLU A 342 -3.62 23.76 8.80
CA GLU A 342 -4.23 24.76 9.67
C GLU A 342 -5.54 25.29 9.06
N PRO A 343 -6.60 25.55 9.87
CA PRO A 343 -7.93 25.88 9.36
C PRO A 343 -7.99 26.98 8.29
N ALA A 344 -7.17 28.03 8.44
CA ALA A 344 -7.10 29.12 7.46
C ALA A 344 -6.54 28.67 6.10
N ALA A 345 -5.48 27.85 6.12
CA ALA A 345 -4.89 27.28 4.91
C ALA A 345 -5.83 26.25 4.27
N ALA A 346 -6.50 25.42 5.07
CA ALA A 346 -7.49 24.46 4.59
C ALA A 346 -8.63 25.18 3.86
N ILE A 347 -9.19 26.25 4.44
CA ILE A 347 -10.23 27.07 3.83
C ILE A 347 -9.78 27.68 2.50
N TYR A 348 -8.58 28.25 2.46
CA TYR A 348 -8.02 28.85 1.24
C TYR A 348 -7.89 27.81 0.12
N TRP A 349 -7.16 26.72 0.38
CA TRP A 349 -6.89 25.70 -0.64
C TRP A 349 -8.14 24.92 -1.04
N MET A 350 -9.04 24.62 -0.11
CA MET A 350 -10.34 24.00 -0.42
C MET A 350 -11.14 24.91 -1.34
N THR A 351 -11.24 26.21 -1.03
CA THR A 351 -11.96 27.17 -1.88
C THR A 351 -11.36 27.20 -3.28
N HIS A 352 -10.03 27.33 -3.37
CA HIS A 352 -9.31 27.38 -4.63
C HIS A 352 -9.54 26.10 -5.46
N LEU A 353 -9.32 24.91 -4.89
CA LEU A 353 -9.48 23.66 -5.62
C LEU A 353 -10.93 23.35 -6.01
N ILE A 354 -11.92 23.70 -5.18
CA ILE A 354 -13.34 23.43 -5.48
C ILE A 354 -13.90 24.40 -6.51
N ARG A 355 -13.43 25.66 -6.55
CA ARG A 355 -14.03 26.69 -7.41
C ARG A 355 -13.20 27.05 -8.64
N GLU A 356 -11.88 26.99 -8.53
CA GLU A 356 -10.98 27.62 -9.49
C GLU A 356 -10.14 26.60 -10.28
N ASP A 357 -10.04 25.33 -9.84
CA ASP A 357 -9.34 24.32 -10.62
C ASP A 357 -10.04 24.07 -11.95
N THR A 358 -9.29 24.07 -13.04
CA THR A 358 -9.82 23.92 -14.40
C THR A 358 -10.44 22.54 -14.64
N GLU A 359 -10.00 21.52 -13.90
CA GLU A 359 -10.38 20.13 -14.11
C GLU A 359 -11.50 19.69 -13.18
N ALA A 360 -12.65 19.33 -13.75
CA ALA A 360 -13.82 18.84 -13.02
C ALA A 360 -13.47 17.69 -12.07
N ARG A 361 -12.56 16.80 -12.48
CA ARG A 361 -12.10 15.66 -11.66
C ARG A 361 -11.31 16.08 -10.43
N VAL A 362 -10.65 17.23 -10.43
CA VAL A 362 -9.94 17.77 -9.25
C VAL A 362 -10.94 18.45 -8.32
N ARG A 363 -11.85 19.29 -8.87
CA ARG A 363 -12.93 19.92 -8.09
C ARG A 363 -13.79 18.88 -7.37
N ALA A 364 -14.22 17.84 -8.09
CA ALA A 364 -14.95 16.71 -7.52
C ALA A 364 -14.15 15.97 -6.44
N ALA A 365 -12.87 15.69 -6.65
CA ALA A 365 -12.03 15.04 -5.64
C ALA A 365 -11.88 15.89 -4.37
N ALA A 366 -11.77 17.22 -4.50
CA ALA A 366 -11.73 18.15 -3.37
C ALA A 366 -13.04 18.13 -2.55
N ILE A 367 -14.18 18.02 -3.23
CA ILE A 367 -15.49 17.84 -2.58
C ILE A 367 -15.55 16.51 -1.83
N ILE A 368 -15.20 15.40 -2.49
CA ILE A 368 -15.26 14.07 -1.85
C ILE A 368 -14.33 13.97 -0.65
N ALA A 369 -13.09 14.49 -0.76
CA ALA A 369 -12.16 14.53 0.37
C ALA A 369 -12.68 15.34 1.56
N GLY A 370 -13.54 16.35 1.32
CA GLY A 370 -14.16 17.15 2.37
C GLY A 370 -15.11 16.37 3.26
N ILE A 371 -15.76 15.32 2.75
CA ILE A 371 -16.67 14.45 3.54
C ILE A 371 -15.91 13.85 4.75
N GLU A 372 -14.74 13.29 4.49
CA GLU A 372 -13.94 12.57 5.48
C GLU A 372 -13.05 13.49 6.32
N HIS A 373 -12.60 14.62 5.75
CA HIS A 373 -11.50 15.38 6.34
C HIS A 373 -11.86 16.81 6.73
N ALA A 374 -12.98 17.38 6.28
CA ALA A 374 -13.43 18.67 6.78
C ALA A 374 -13.77 18.54 8.26
N ASN A 375 -12.99 19.18 9.12
CA ASN A 375 -13.19 19.17 10.56
C ASN A 375 -12.98 20.55 11.17
N GLY A 376 -13.67 20.81 12.28
CA GLY A 376 -13.75 22.10 12.93
C GLY A 376 -14.87 22.98 12.35
N ALA A 377 -15.57 23.69 13.23
CA ALA A 377 -16.71 24.56 12.93
C ALA A 377 -16.48 25.46 11.70
N ARG A 378 -15.37 26.22 11.70
CA ARG A 378 -15.05 27.17 10.62
C ARG A 378 -14.82 26.53 9.26
N VAL A 379 -14.09 25.41 9.21
CA VAL A 379 -13.81 24.69 7.95
C VAL A 379 -15.10 24.07 7.42
N MET A 380 -15.90 23.50 8.31
CA MET A 380 -17.18 22.87 7.97
C MET A 380 -18.18 23.89 7.42
N ALA A 381 -18.37 25.02 8.12
CA ALA A 381 -19.26 26.08 7.67
C ALA A 381 -18.87 26.59 6.27
N ARG A 382 -17.56 26.79 6.04
CA ARG A 382 -17.07 27.16 4.71
C ARG A 382 -17.31 26.06 3.68
N PHE A 383 -17.13 24.79 4.03
CA PHE A 383 -17.35 23.69 3.11
C PHE A 383 -18.82 23.59 2.69
N VAL A 384 -19.77 23.76 3.62
CA VAL A 384 -21.21 23.83 3.32
C VAL A 384 -21.54 24.99 2.38
N GLU A 385 -20.95 26.16 2.61
CA GLU A 385 -21.10 27.32 1.72
C GLU A 385 -20.59 27.01 0.30
N LEU A 386 -19.44 26.32 0.19
CA LEU A 386 -18.90 25.89 -1.10
C LEU A 386 -19.79 24.85 -1.79
N LEU A 387 -20.38 23.90 -1.05
CA LEU A 387 -21.35 22.95 -1.61
C LEU A 387 -22.55 23.67 -2.21
N LYS A 388 -23.12 24.65 -1.50
CA LYS A 388 -24.19 25.50 -2.03
C LYS A 388 -23.74 26.19 -3.33
N GLN A 389 -22.59 26.85 -3.32
CA GLN A 389 -22.09 27.57 -4.49
C GLN A 389 -21.90 26.65 -5.71
N VAL A 390 -21.38 25.43 -5.50
CA VAL A 390 -21.23 24.43 -6.55
C VAL A 390 -22.61 23.98 -7.06
N ILE A 391 -23.55 23.67 -6.18
CA ILE A 391 -24.91 23.25 -6.57
C ILE A 391 -25.61 24.34 -7.38
N GLU A 392 -25.38 25.63 -7.08
CA GLU A 392 -26.03 26.74 -7.77
C GLU A 392 -25.38 27.12 -9.10
N HIS A 393 -24.05 27.07 -9.19
CA HIS A 393 -23.31 27.74 -10.27
C HIS A 393 -22.41 26.82 -11.10
N GLU A 394 -22.16 25.58 -10.67
CA GLU A 394 -21.32 24.67 -11.43
C GLU A 394 -22.06 24.15 -12.67
N SER A 395 -21.34 24.20 -13.80
CA SER A 395 -21.84 23.76 -15.10
C SER A 395 -21.58 22.28 -15.35
N ASP A 396 -20.53 21.72 -14.73
CA ASP A 396 -20.16 20.33 -14.90
C ASP A 396 -21.08 19.40 -14.06
N PRO A 397 -21.88 18.53 -14.70
CA PRO A 397 -22.83 17.67 -13.99
C PRO A 397 -22.17 16.67 -13.04
N PHE A 398 -20.93 16.26 -13.32
CA PHE A 398 -20.21 15.32 -12.47
C PHE A 398 -19.78 15.99 -11.16
N VAL A 399 -19.34 17.24 -11.21
CA VAL A 399 -19.01 18.02 -9.99
C VAL A 399 -20.27 18.28 -9.16
N VAL A 400 -21.38 18.66 -9.80
CA VAL A 400 -22.69 18.83 -9.12
C VAL A 400 -23.13 17.53 -8.45
N ARG A 401 -22.99 16.39 -9.13
CA ARG A 401 -23.29 15.07 -8.54
C ARG A 401 -22.46 14.81 -7.29
N CYS A 402 -21.16 15.10 -7.32
CA CYS A 402 -20.27 14.94 -6.17
C CYS A 402 -20.66 15.86 -5.01
N ALA A 403 -21.07 17.10 -5.27
CA ALA A 403 -21.54 18.02 -4.24
C ALA A 403 -22.84 17.53 -3.57
N LEU A 404 -23.80 17.07 -4.36
CA LEU A 404 -25.06 16.50 -3.86
C LEU A 404 -24.84 15.22 -3.05
N HIS A 405 -23.92 14.37 -3.51
CA HIS A 405 -23.52 13.17 -2.77
C HIS A 405 -22.83 13.55 -1.44
N ALA A 406 -21.87 14.47 -1.46
CA ALA A 406 -21.18 14.93 -0.26
C ALA A 406 -22.15 15.51 0.77
N ALA A 407 -23.12 16.33 0.34
CA ALA A 407 -24.15 16.85 1.24
C ALA A 407 -24.98 15.74 1.91
N GLY A 408 -25.33 14.68 1.16
CA GLY A 408 -26.02 13.51 1.70
C GLY A 408 -25.19 12.74 2.72
N GLU A 409 -23.93 12.44 2.42
CA GLU A 409 -23.00 11.77 3.35
C GLU A 409 -22.79 12.60 4.62
N MET A 410 -22.62 13.91 4.47
CA MET A 410 -22.45 14.82 5.61
C MET A 410 -23.67 14.82 6.54
N ALA A 411 -24.89 14.77 5.98
CA ALA A 411 -26.11 14.68 6.78
C ALA A 411 -26.16 13.39 7.62
N GLU A 412 -25.69 12.26 7.08
CA GLU A 412 -25.59 11.01 7.83
C GLU A 412 -24.54 11.09 8.94
N THR A 413 -23.42 11.78 8.72
CA THR A 413 -22.42 11.98 9.78
C THR A 413 -22.93 12.82 10.95
N CYS A 414 -24.02 13.58 10.81
CA CYS A 414 -24.65 14.29 11.93
C CYS A 414 -25.32 13.34 12.94
N GLN A 415 -25.64 12.11 12.54
CA GLN A 415 -26.31 11.12 13.39
C GLN A 415 -25.33 10.30 14.24
N HIS A 416 -24.04 10.33 13.91
CA HIS A 416 -23.00 9.59 14.62
C HIS A 416 -22.13 10.53 15.45
N GLU A 417 -21.75 10.10 16.66
CA GLU A 417 -20.64 10.74 17.38
C GLU A 417 -19.35 10.48 16.61
N VAL A 418 -19.01 11.40 15.70
CA VAL A 418 -17.75 11.35 14.96
C VAL A 418 -16.65 11.88 15.86
N ALA A 419 -15.67 11.03 16.17
CA ALA A 419 -14.50 11.40 16.95
C ALA A 419 -13.85 12.68 16.40
N GLY A 420 -13.75 13.70 17.25
CA GLY A 420 -13.14 14.99 16.90
C GLY A 420 -14.09 16.07 16.40
N ARG A 421 -15.41 15.83 16.36
CA ARG A 421 -16.43 16.88 16.14
C ARG A 421 -17.08 17.29 17.45
N THR A 422 -17.30 18.60 17.64
CA THR A 422 -18.05 19.13 18.78
C THR A 422 -19.55 19.11 18.49
N VAL A 423 -20.39 19.03 19.53
CA VAL A 423 -21.85 19.14 19.39
C VAL A 423 -22.26 20.41 18.65
N GLU A 424 -21.55 21.51 18.89
CA GLU A 424 -21.75 22.79 18.20
C GLU A 424 -21.47 22.67 16.69
N SER A 425 -20.35 22.06 16.30
CA SER A 425 -20.03 21.87 14.88
C SER A 425 -21.04 20.98 14.14
N ILE A 426 -21.62 19.99 14.81
CA ILE A 426 -22.68 19.14 14.24
C ILE A 426 -23.96 19.96 14.04
N ARG A 427 -24.31 20.80 15.01
CA ARG A 427 -25.49 21.67 14.92
C ARG A 427 -25.35 22.71 13.80
N GLU A 428 -24.20 23.34 13.69
CA GLU A 428 -23.92 24.28 12.59
C GLU A 428 -24.01 23.60 11.22
N LEU A 429 -23.48 22.38 11.11
CA LEU A 429 -23.58 21.57 9.90
C LEU A 429 -25.05 21.26 9.56
N GLU A 430 -25.85 20.79 10.52
CA GLU A 430 -27.28 20.54 10.32
C GLU A 430 -28.01 21.79 9.83
N ILE A 431 -27.79 22.94 10.49
CA ILE A 431 -28.41 24.20 10.10
C ILE A 431 -28.02 24.56 8.67
N GLY A 432 -26.72 24.56 8.35
CA GLY A 432 -26.24 24.91 7.01
C GLY A 432 -26.78 23.97 5.92
N LEU A 433 -26.81 22.65 6.16
CA LEU A 433 -27.40 21.71 5.19
C LEU A 433 -28.88 22.01 4.94
N ARG A 434 -29.65 22.28 6.02
CA ARG A 434 -31.09 22.54 5.93
C ARG A 434 -31.43 23.89 5.30
N THR A 435 -30.70 24.95 5.64
CA THR A 435 -31.04 26.32 5.23
C THR A 435 -30.36 26.75 3.93
N GLU A 436 -29.20 26.18 3.62
CA GLU A 436 -28.40 26.59 2.45
C GLU A 436 -28.44 25.55 1.33
N VAL A 437 -28.14 24.29 1.65
CA VAL A 437 -27.91 23.25 0.64
C VAL A 437 -29.21 22.66 0.11
N VAL A 438 -30.18 22.33 0.97
CA VAL A 438 -31.47 21.78 0.53
C VAL A 438 -32.20 22.74 -0.43
N PRO A 439 -32.37 24.04 -0.14
CA PRO A 439 -33.03 24.95 -1.07
C PRO A 439 -32.28 25.10 -2.41
N ALA A 440 -30.95 25.04 -2.40
CA ALA A 440 -30.15 25.05 -3.63
C ALA A 440 -30.40 23.79 -4.48
N ALA A 441 -30.45 22.62 -3.85
CA ALA A 441 -30.76 21.36 -4.53
C ALA A 441 -32.20 21.33 -5.06
N GLU A 442 -33.19 21.87 -4.32
CA GLU A 442 -34.58 21.97 -4.78
C GLU A 442 -34.71 22.82 -6.06
N ARG A 443 -33.95 23.91 -6.18
CA ARG A 443 -33.89 24.69 -7.42
C ARG A 443 -33.38 23.85 -8.60
N LEU A 444 -32.40 22.96 -8.38
CA LEU A 444 -31.93 22.04 -9.43
C LEU A 444 -33.00 21.03 -9.85
N ILE A 445 -33.86 20.55 -8.94
CA ILE A 445 -34.93 19.59 -9.27
C ILE A 445 -35.86 20.18 -10.36
N ILE A 446 -36.17 21.46 -10.24
CA ILE A 446 -37.08 22.16 -11.15
C ILE A 446 -36.33 22.65 -12.41
N GLY A 447 -35.19 23.31 -12.20
CA GLY A 447 -34.54 24.14 -13.21
C GLY A 447 -33.36 23.51 -13.96
N ALA A 448 -32.78 22.40 -13.48
CA ALA A 448 -31.57 21.87 -14.11
C ALA A 448 -31.85 21.39 -15.55
N PRO A 449 -30.97 21.66 -16.52
CA PRO A 449 -31.19 21.24 -17.91
C PRO A 449 -31.12 19.72 -18.08
N GLN A 450 -30.32 19.03 -17.26
CA GLN A 450 -30.11 17.59 -17.36
C GLN A 450 -31.01 16.82 -16.39
N ILE A 451 -31.73 15.81 -16.90
CA ILE A 451 -32.62 14.94 -16.10
C ILE A 451 -31.84 14.19 -15.01
N SER A 452 -30.60 13.79 -15.30
CA SER A 452 -29.71 13.14 -14.32
C SER A 452 -29.48 14.03 -13.08
N VAL A 453 -29.20 15.32 -13.30
CA VAL A 453 -28.98 16.30 -12.22
C VAL A 453 -30.25 16.49 -11.38
N ARG A 454 -31.42 16.59 -12.01
CA ARG A 454 -32.71 16.66 -11.30
C ARG A 454 -32.92 15.45 -10.39
N ARG A 455 -32.63 14.25 -10.91
CA ARG A 455 -32.75 12.98 -10.15
C ARG A 455 -31.76 12.92 -8.99
N TRP A 456 -30.50 13.31 -9.20
CA TRP A 456 -29.50 13.34 -8.13
C TRP A 456 -29.87 14.36 -7.06
N ALA A 457 -30.37 15.54 -7.45
CA ALA A 457 -30.82 16.57 -6.52
C ALA A 457 -32.00 16.08 -5.68
N SER A 458 -33.01 15.46 -6.32
CA SER A 458 -34.14 14.85 -5.62
C SER A 458 -33.71 13.77 -4.62
N ARG A 459 -32.79 12.87 -5.03
CA ARG A 459 -32.22 11.84 -4.15
C ARG A 459 -31.47 12.44 -2.96
N ALA A 460 -30.66 13.47 -3.20
CA ALA A 460 -29.89 14.15 -2.15
C ALA A 460 -30.80 14.88 -1.16
N VAL A 461 -31.82 15.63 -1.63
CA VAL A 461 -32.79 16.29 -0.75
C VAL A 461 -33.50 15.28 0.15
N GLN A 462 -33.97 14.16 -0.40
CA GLN A 462 -34.60 13.11 0.42
C GLN A 462 -33.63 12.53 1.45
N ARG A 463 -32.39 12.24 1.04
CA ARG A 463 -31.37 11.67 1.93
C ARG A 463 -30.99 12.64 3.05
N ILE A 464 -30.80 13.92 2.75
CA ILE A 464 -30.48 14.96 3.75
C ILE A 464 -31.66 15.13 4.72
N THR A 465 -32.88 15.32 4.21
CA THR A 465 -34.06 15.54 5.05
C THR A 465 -34.31 14.37 5.99
N LEU A 466 -34.23 13.14 5.49
CA LEU A 466 -34.38 11.93 6.30
C LEU A 466 -33.26 11.83 7.34
N SER A 467 -32.01 12.04 6.94
CA SER A 467 -30.86 11.90 7.84
C SER A 467 -30.84 12.95 8.93
N LEU A 468 -31.41 14.15 8.71
CA LEU A 468 -31.51 15.19 9.74
C LEU A 468 -32.76 15.05 10.61
N ASP A 469 -33.77 14.27 10.21
CA ASP A 469 -34.92 13.92 11.05
C ASP A 469 -34.61 12.65 11.86
N ARG A 470 -34.34 12.83 13.16
CA ARG A 470 -34.00 11.72 14.08
C ARG A 470 -35.06 10.62 14.11
N ARG A 471 -36.35 10.96 13.95
CA ARG A 471 -37.44 9.99 14.00
C ARG A 471 -37.45 9.15 12.71
N LEU A 472 -37.34 9.79 11.55
CA LEU A 472 -37.30 9.09 10.26
C LEU A 472 -36.00 8.29 10.07
N HIS A 473 -34.87 8.81 10.54
CA HIS A 473 -33.61 8.08 10.55
C HIS A 473 -33.68 6.83 11.45
N GLY A 474 -34.30 6.94 12.63
CA GLY A 474 -34.55 5.79 13.50
C GLY A 474 -35.37 4.70 12.79
N LEU A 475 -36.44 5.09 12.09
CA LEU A 475 -37.22 4.15 11.26
C LEU A 475 -36.38 3.53 10.14
N GLN A 476 -35.56 4.33 9.45
CA GLN A 476 -34.67 3.84 8.39
C GLN A 476 -33.71 2.77 8.90
N MET A 477 -33.10 2.97 10.07
CA MET A 477 -32.17 2.01 10.67
C MET A 477 -32.86 0.69 11.04
N GLU A 478 -34.06 0.76 11.61
CA GLU A 478 -34.79 -0.47 11.92
C GLU A 478 -35.33 -1.19 10.69
N LEU A 479 -35.78 -0.46 9.66
CA LEU A 479 -36.16 -1.06 8.38
C LEU A 479 -34.96 -1.68 7.68
N ARG A 480 -33.79 -1.02 7.69
CA ARG A 480 -32.55 -1.55 7.10
C ARG A 480 -32.19 -2.92 7.69
N LYS A 481 -32.20 -3.06 9.02
CA LYS A 481 -31.97 -4.37 9.68
C LYS A 481 -32.95 -5.46 9.23
N GLN A 482 -34.17 -5.07 8.88
CA GLN A 482 -35.20 -5.99 8.42
C GLN A 482 -35.11 -6.29 6.92
N ILE A 483 -34.55 -5.41 6.08
CA ILE A 483 -34.50 -5.65 4.62
C ILE A 483 -33.12 -6.11 4.15
N ASP A 484 -32.06 -5.86 4.91
CA ASP A 484 -30.70 -6.26 4.55
C ASP A 484 -30.64 -7.77 4.28
N GLY A 485 -30.17 -8.12 3.08
CA GLY A 485 -30.07 -9.51 2.61
C GLY A 485 -31.38 -10.12 2.10
N LEU A 486 -32.45 -9.33 1.91
CA LEU A 486 -33.67 -9.79 1.26
C LEU A 486 -33.42 -9.94 -0.26
N PRO A 487 -33.55 -11.16 -0.85
CA PRO A 487 -33.33 -11.32 -2.28
C PRO A 487 -34.44 -10.67 -3.11
N LEU A 488 -34.12 -10.29 -4.35
CA LEU A 488 -35.07 -9.71 -5.29
C LEU A 488 -36.35 -10.58 -5.41
N GLY A 489 -37.52 -9.93 -5.38
CA GLY A 489 -38.83 -10.59 -5.50
C GLY A 489 -39.32 -11.28 -4.22
N HIS A 490 -38.56 -11.26 -3.12
CA HIS A 490 -38.98 -11.85 -1.85
C HIS A 490 -39.70 -10.81 -0.98
N ARG A 491 -40.52 -11.31 -0.04
CA ARG A 491 -41.31 -10.51 0.88
C ARG A 491 -40.89 -10.80 2.31
N ARG A 492 -40.91 -9.78 3.18
CA ARG A 492 -40.73 -9.94 4.63
C ARG A 492 -41.86 -9.25 5.37
N LYS A 493 -42.39 -9.91 6.41
CA LYS A 493 -43.41 -9.32 7.28
C LYS A 493 -42.75 -8.36 8.26
N LEU A 494 -43.21 -7.11 8.26
CA LEU A 494 -42.79 -6.10 9.23
C LEU A 494 -43.73 -6.08 10.43
N SER A 495 -43.22 -5.65 11.58
CA SER A 495 -44.04 -5.40 12.76
C SER A 495 -44.89 -4.15 12.56
N GLY A 496 -46.20 -4.21 12.83
CA GLY A 496 -47.05 -3.02 12.82
C GLY A 496 -46.68 -1.99 13.90
N GLU A 497 -45.92 -2.39 14.93
CA GLU A 497 -45.40 -1.46 15.94
C GLU A 497 -44.25 -0.62 15.39
N LEU A 498 -43.44 -1.18 14.50
CA LEU A 498 -42.34 -0.47 13.85
C LEU A 498 -42.83 0.73 13.03
N LEU A 499 -43.98 0.56 12.36
CA LEU A 499 -44.57 1.58 11.50
C LEU A 499 -45.57 2.49 12.25
N ARG A 500 -45.83 2.22 13.53
CA ARG A 500 -46.81 2.98 14.31
C ARG A 500 -46.28 4.40 14.56
N GLY A 501 -47.11 5.39 14.25
CA GLY A 501 -46.74 6.80 14.43
C GLY A 501 -46.00 7.41 13.23
N PHE A 502 -45.96 6.71 12.10
CA PHE A 502 -45.48 7.25 10.82
C PHE A 502 -46.61 7.30 9.79
N THR A 503 -46.61 8.34 8.96
CA THR A 503 -47.57 8.44 7.85
C THR A 503 -47.13 7.55 6.67
N PRO A 504 -48.06 7.16 5.76
CA PRO A 504 -47.69 6.44 4.54
C PRO A 504 -46.61 7.16 3.72
N ASP A 505 -46.66 8.49 3.65
CA ASP A 505 -45.68 9.31 2.93
C ASP A 505 -44.30 9.26 3.58
N GLU A 506 -44.24 9.34 4.91
CA GLU A 506 -42.99 9.22 5.68
C GLU A 506 -42.35 7.84 5.47
N ILE A 507 -43.15 6.78 5.53
CA ILE A 507 -42.68 5.41 5.28
C ILE A 507 -42.19 5.29 3.82
N GLY A 508 -42.95 5.82 2.87
CA GLY A 508 -42.59 5.84 1.45
C GLY A 508 -41.27 6.57 1.19
N GLN A 509 -41.02 7.70 1.87
CA GLN A 509 -39.75 8.42 1.80
C GLN A 509 -38.58 7.58 2.33
N VAL A 510 -38.77 6.91 3.47
CA VAL A 510 -37.73 6.04 4.03
C VAL A 510 -37.41 4.87 3.09
N LEU A 511 -38.44 4.21 2.55
CA LEU A 511 -38.26 3.13 1.57
C LEU A 511 -37.59 3.63 0.28
N ALA A 512 -37.95 4.83 -0.20
CA ALA A 512 -37.34 5.43 -1.37
C ALA A 512 -35.84 5.70 -1.16
N VAL A 513 -35.43 6.16 0.03
CA VAL A 513 -34.01 6.33 0.38
C VAL A 513 -33.30 4.98 0.50
N LEU A 514 -33.94 3.94 1.07
CA LEU A 514 -33.35 2.60 1.14
C LEU A 514 -33.15 1.97 -0.24
N ALA A 515 -34.08 2.21 -1.18
CA ALA A 515 -33.99 1.75 -2.56
C ALA A 515 -32.93 2.51 -3.40
N GLN A 516 -32.30 3.55 -2.87
CA GLN A 516 -31.29 4.31 -3.62
C GLN A 516 -30.04 3.49 -3.95
N ASP A 517 -29.70 2.55 -3.07
CA ASP A 517 -28.52 1.68 -3.18
C ASP A 517 -28.90 0.22 -3.44
N ASP A 518 -30.19 -0.05 -3.71
CA ASP A 518 -30.75 -1.39 -3.88
C ASP A 518 -31.93 -1.38 -4.88
N PHE A 519 -32.77 -2.43 -4.87
CA PHE A 519 -34.00 -2.50 -5.63
C PHE A 519 -35.15 -1.72 -4.98
N GLY A 520 -36.22 -1.48 -5.75
CA GLY A 520 -37.43 -0.83 -5.25
C GLY A 520 -38.16 -1.69 -4.21
N TYR A 521 -38.73 -1.02 -3.22
CA TYR A 521 -39.51 -1.64 -2.15
C TYR A 521 -40.98 -1.27 -2.24
N ASP A 522 -41.85 -2.26 -2.14
CA ASP A 522 -43.30 -2.09 -2.02
C ASP A 522 -43.77 -2.51 -0.63
N LEU A 523 -44.72 -1.76 -0.07
CA LEU A 523 -45.34 -2.06 1.21
C LEU A 523 -46.83 -2.38 1.00
N GLU A 524 -47.20 -3.64 1.23
CA GLU A 524 -48.59 -4.11 1.16
C GLU A 524 -49.14 -4.39 2.57
N ARG A 525 -50.41 -4.03 2.82
CA ARG A 525 -51.11 -4.47 4.03
C ARG A 525 -51.40 -5.96 3.94
N THR A 526 -51.15 -6.70 5.02
CA THR A 526 -51.49 -8.13 5.04
C THR A 526 -53.01 -8.33 5.08
N TRP A 527 -53.49 -9.51 4.69
CA TRP A 527 -54.93 -9.84 4.72
C TRP A 527 -55.60 -9.66 6.09
N THR A 528 -54.81 -9.63 7.18
CA THR A 528 -55.27 -9.35 8.54
C THR A 528 -55.43 -7.85 8.85
N GLY A 529 -55.25 -6.96 7.87
CA GLY A 529 -55.35 -5.51 8.06
C GLY A 529 -54.22 -4.89 8.88
N ARG A 530 -53.15 -5.66 9.14
CA ARG A 530 -51.93 -5.22 9.81
C ARG A 530 -50.80 -5.03 8.83
#